data_AF-Q6K3X8-F1
#
_entry.id   AF-Q6K3X8-F1
#
_cell.length_a   1.000
_cell.length_b   1.000
_cell.length_c   1.000
_cell.angle_alpha   90.00
_cell.angle_beta   90.00
_cell.angle_gamma   90.00
#
_symmetry.space_group_name_H-M   'P 1'
#
loop_
_entity.id
_entity.type
_entity.pdbx_description
1 polymer ?
#
loop_
_entity_poly.entity_id
_entity_poly.type
_entity_poly.pdbx_seq_one_letter_code
_entity_poly.pdbx_strand_id
1 'polypeptide(L)'
;MPPSPPMATTERRRRCGQRQRRDKHKRGSSMKVAGAGDGAAAVMTTVEDVPDHLLEVILLRLDSSVSLLRAAAACTRWRRVVADAGFLRSFRSLHGARHVAGRYHTVDPSFGWPPSAGGSSVVFVPSSPPVIGVASRFFSLDFLPDYDDGNSWSWELVDSRGGLLLFSKKRKSTGRWAAMADARGFSFPDLVVCEPLTRRYQGIASAVYFRRHPCLGVFLLDGDAADADDTGGGGIGMSNFRVVAALHDRTWQHDGAVPLACVFTSGSDGGWRVLQSAAAAAVDLPERFDFINFAGRAGGCLYWGIDGEDGAMLVLDVATMRFSIDMFPETIRASYDKWTFRVIDGGYALRVVRVMRNDLKVFAQLAGSGEWVVERLVSLPEATRELPGRRETYFRQEAKIVAANAAYVLLTPQEKKRWLFSVELETGKVERRHERNRYAGAAYSYELPWPPALQACADYGGGRRRRR
;
A
#
# COMPACT_ATOMS: atom_id res chain seq x y z
N MET A 1 -29.16 40.24 42.19
CA MET A 1 -28.45 38.99 42.53
C MET A 1 -27.10 39.34 43.15
N PRO A 2 -26.89 39.13 44.46
CA PRO A 2 -25.57 39.01 45.08
C PRO A 2 -25.21 37.50 45.24
N PRO A 3 -24.02 37.06 45.74
CA PRO A 3 -23.15 37.82 46.64
C PRO A 3 -21.60 37.62 46.58
N SER A 4 -20.92 38.56 47.27
CA SER A 4 -19.67 38.47 48.05
C SER A 4 -18.25 38.59 47.43
N PRO A 5 -17.42 39.55 47.92
CA PRO A 5 -15.93 39.57 47.86
C PRO A 5 -15.34 39.28 49.27
N PRO A 6 -14.07 39.60 49.67
CA PRO A 6 -12.79 39.89 48.97
C PRO A 6 -11.58 39.05 49.51
N MET A 7 -10.37 39.17 48.95
CA MET A 7 -9.13 38.92 49.71
C MET A 7 -7.97 39.84 49.29
N ALA A 8 -7.32 40.38 50.32
CA ALA A 8 -6.11 41.20 50.29
C ALA A 8 -4.86 40.34 50.11
N THR A 9 -3.77 40.93 49.61
CA THR A 9 -2.46 40.82 50.27
C THR A 9 -1.47 41.85 49.72
N THR A 10 -0.82 42.48 50.68
CA THR A 10 0.01 43.68 50.60
C THR A 10 1.47 43.34 50.35
N GLU A 11 2.18 44.33 49.82
CA GLU A 11 3.62 44.42 49.57
C GLU A 11 4.54 43.79 50.63
N ARG A 12 5.61 43.14 50.17
CA ARG A 12 6.89 43.10 50.90
C ARG A 12 8.08 43.35 49.99
N ARG A 13 8.58 44.59 50.07
CA ARG A 13 9.92 45.03 49.66
C ARG A 13 10.99 44.27 50.46
N ARG A 14 12.02 43.75 49.78
CA ARG A 14 13.38 43.60 50.34
C ARG A 14 14.44 43.81 49.25
N ARG A 15 15.00 45.03 49.19
CA ARG A 15 16.35 45.34 48.72
C ARG A 15 17.04 46.07 49.87
N CYS A 16 18.10 45.49 50.45
CA CYS A 16 19.28 46.23 50.93
C CYS A 16 20.31 45.24 51.47
N GLY A 17 21.56 45.39 51.04
CA GLY A 17 22.68 44.55 51.46
C GLY A 17 23.97 44.89 50.72
N GLN A 18 24.32 46.18 50.67
CA GLN A 18 25.66 46.63 50.30
C GLN A 18 26.67 46.19 51.39
N ARG A 19 27.79 45.60 50.98
CA ARG A 19 29.06 45.68 51.69
C ARG A 19 30.17 45.96 50.69
N GLN A 20 30.76 47.15 50.79
CA GLN A 20 32.00 47.51 50.12
C GLN A 20 33.20 47.40 51.09
N ARG A 21 34.28 46.83 50.55
CA ARG A 21 35.71 47.16 50.70
C ARG A 21 36.36 47.25 52.10
N ARG A 22 37.44 46.47 52.29
CA ARG A 22 38.80 47.03 52.47
C ARG A 22 39.92 46.00 52.26
N ASP A 23 41.05 46.54 51.82
CA ASP A 23 42.26 45.92 51.30
C ASP A 23 43.09 45.10 52.29
N LYS A 24 43.80 44.08 51.77
CA LYS A 24 45.26 43.90 51.85
C LYS A 24 45.63 42.45 51.48
N HIS A 25 46.37 42.27 50.39
CA HIS A 25 47.53 41.36 50.41
C HIS A 25 48.53 41.72 49.29
N LYS A 26 49.72 42.13 49.72
CA LYS A 26 50.98 42.17 48.96
C LYS A 26 51.58 40.77 48.92
N ARG A 27 52.09 40.35 47.75
CA ARG A 27 53.21 39.42 47.43
C ARG A 27 52.99 39.05 45.95
N GLY A 28 53.82 39.41 44.97
CA GLY A 28 55.28 39.33 44.90
C GLY A 28 55.66 38.03 44.22
N SER A 29 55.76 37.98 42.87
CA SER A 29 56.69 37.12 42.14
C SER A 29 56.65 37.35 40.62
N SER A 30 57.77 37.89 40.12
CA SER A 30 58.50 37.53 38.89
C SER A 30 57.80 37.35 37.54
N MET A 31 58.11 38.27 36.62
CA MET A 31 58.11 38.08 35.17
C MET A 31 59.08 36.95 34.76
N LYS A 32 58.60 35.98 33.98
CA LYS A 32 59.44 35.15 33.10
C LYS A 32 58.85 35.14 31.69
N VAL A 33 59.50 35.96 30.86
CA VAL A 33 59.94 35.79 29.46
C VAL A 33 59.26 34.73 28.60
N ALA A 34 58.90 35.20 27.41
CA ALA A 34 58.48 34.52 26.20
C ALA A 34 59.22 33.22 25.87
N GLY A 35 58.43 32.19 25.51
CA GLY A 35 58.85 31.09 24.67
C GLY A 35 58.00 31.12 23.40
N ALA A 36 58.63 31.49 22.29
CA ALA A 36 58.08 31.34 20.95
C ALA A 36 58.16 29.86 20.54
N GLY A 37 57.10 29.37 19.91
CA GLY A 37 57.06 28.06 19.26
C GLY A 37 55.83 27.28 19.64
N ASP A 38 54.76 27.44 18.87
CA ASP A 38 53.97 26.28 18.44
C ASP A 38 53.20 26.67 17.17
N GLY A 39 53.50 25.94 16.09
CA GLY A 39 52.76 26.05 14.85
C GLY A 39 51.29 25.76 15.11
N ALA A 40 50.42 26.55 14.48
CA ALA A 40 49.00 26.25 14.42
C ALA A 40 48.83 24.88 13.75
N ALA A 41 48.81 23.83 14.57
CA ALA A 41 48.41 22.51 14.14
C ALA A 41 46.98 22.68 13.60
N ALA A 42 46.81 22.47 12.30
CA ALA A 42 45.49 22.42 11.69
C ALA A 42 44.66 21.45 12.52
N VAL A 43 43.65 21.97 13.22
CA VAL A 43 42.75 21.15 14.03
C VAL A 43 42.15 20.15 13.05
N MET A 44 42.49 18.86 13.21
CA MET A 44 41.93 17.81 12.36
C MET A 44 40.43 17.81 12.57
N THR A 45 39.69 18.30 11.58
CA THR A 45 38.24 18.21 11.57
C THR A 45 37.86 16.79 11.19
N THR A 46 37.03 16.18 12.03
CA THR A 46 36.51 14.84 11.84
C THR A 46 35.03 14.92 11.45
N VAL A 47 34.45 13.79 11.06
CA VAL A 47 33.01 13.71 10.81
C VAL A 47 32.18 14.09 12.04
N GLU A 48 32.77 14.02 13.24
CA GLU A 48 32.11 14.42 14.49
C GLU A 48 31.96 15.94 14.62
N ASP A 49 32.72 16.74 13.86
CA ASP A 49 32.60 18.20 13.89
C ASP A 49 31.48 18.74 12.98
N VAL A 50 30.88 17.88 12.14
CA VAL A 50 29.77 18.24 11.25
C VAL A 50 28.49 18.43 12.07
N PRO A 51 27.82 19.60 12.08
CA PRO A 51 26.56 19.81 12.82
C PRO A 51 25.41 18.90 12.36
N ASP A 52 24.47 18.59 13.26
CA ASP A 52 23.38 17.64 12.99
C ASP A 52 22.52 17.99 11.77
N HIS A 53 22.23 19.28 11.53
CA HIS A 53 21.45 19.71 10.36
C HIS A 53 22.17 19.45 9.03
N LEU A 54 23.51 19.50 8.99
CA LEU A 54 24.27 19.12 7.80
C LEU A 54 24.39 17.61 7.67
N LEU A 55 24.53 16.90 8.80
CA LEU A 55 24.54 15.44 8.82
C LEU A 55 23.21 14.87 8.29
N GLU A 56 22.07 15.46 8.66
CA GLU A 56 20.76 15.13 8.09
C GLU A 56 20.76 15.30 6.56
N VAL A 57 21.22 16.43 6.04
CA VAL A 57 21.29 16.66 4.58
C VAL A 57 22.20 15.65 3.88
N ILE A 58 23.32 15.26 4.50
CA ILE A 58 24.23 14.23 3.96
C ILE A 58 23.54 12.87 3.93
N LEU A 59 22.91 12.47 5.04
CA LEU A 59 22.23 11.18 5.16
C LEU A 59 21.00 11.09 4.26
N LEU A 60 20.30 12.20 4.03
CA LEU A 60 19.20 12.30 3.07
C LEU A 60 19.65 12.09 1.63
N ARG A 61 20.93 12.23 1.29
CA ARG A 61 21.43 11.93 -0.07
C ARG A 61 21.68 10.44 -0.30
N LEU A 62 21.60 9.60 0.73
CA LEU A 62 21.72 8.15 0.56
C LEU A 62 20.41 7.60 -0.02
N ASP A 63 20.35 7.40 -1.33
CA ASP A 63 19.20 6.78 -2.03
C ASP A 63 18.94 5.33 -1.60
N SER A 64 19.96 4.64 -1.09
CA SER A 64 19.87 3.27 -0.61
C SER A 64 19.51 3.18 0.87
N SER A 65 18.38 2.53 1.14
CA SER A 65 17.93 2.04 2.44
C SER A 65 19.04 1.34 3.22
N VAL A 66 19.81 0.48 2.53
CA VAL A 66 20.86 -0.33 3.15
C VAL A 66 22.04 0.55 3.56
N SER A 67 22.43 1.51 2.72
CA SER A 67 23.45 2.48 3.06
C SER A 67 23.04 3.33 4.25
N LEU A 68 21.77 3.75 4.30
CA LEU A 68 21.24 4.51 5.43
C LEU A 68 21.21 3.69 6.73
N LEU A 69 20.84 2.40 6.67
CA LEU A 69 20.90 1.51 7.83
C LEU A 69 22.34 1.29 8.32
N ARG A 70 23.28 1.11 7.39
CA ARG A 70 24.71 0.98 7.74
C ARG A 70 25.24 2.26 8.38
N ALA A 71 24.84 3.42 7.87
CA ALA A 71 25.16 4.72 8.44
C ALA A 71 24.60 4.85 9.87
N ALA A 72 23.33 4.48 10.09
CA ALA A 72 22.71 4.45 11.42
C ALA A 72 23.34 3.40 12.38
N ALA A 73 23.98 2.37 11.85
CA ALA A 73 24.70 1.37 12.64
C ALA A 73 26.11 1.83 13.04
N ALA A 74 26.69 2.83 12.36
CA ALA A 74 28.07 3.27 12.56
C ALA A 74 28.28 3.98 13.91
N CYS A 75 27.36 4.85 14.33
CA CYS A 75 27.43 5.52 15.62
C CYS A 75 26.06 5.91 16.18
N THR A 76 26.00 6.20 17.48
CA THR A 76 24.77 6.58 18.19
C THR A 76 24.20 7.91 17.71
N ARG A 77 25.06 8.86 17.37
CA ARG A 77 24.66 10.18 16.86
C ARG A 77 23.96 10.08 15.50
N TRP A 78 24.54 9.33 14.57
CA TRP A 78 23.95 9.11 13.24
C TRP A 78 22.66 8.32 13.37
N ARG A 79 22.62 7.30 14.25
CA ARG A 79 21.38 6.58 14.56
C ARG A 79 20.28 7.53 15.04
N ARG A 80 20.61 8.47 15.92
CA ARG A 80 19.64 9.46 16.43
C ARG A 80 19.08 10.32 15.29
N VAL A 81 19.95 10.83 14.40
CA VAL A 81 19.50 11.63 13.25
C VAL A 81 18.63 10.81 12.30
N VAL A 82 19.02 9.57 11.97
CA VAL A 82 18.22 8.70 11.09
C VAL A 82 16.90 8.28 11.72
N ALA A 83 16.86 8.11 13.05
CA ALA A 83 15.65 7.77 13.78
C ALA A 83 14.72 8.98 14.03
N ASP A 84 15.15 10.20 13.69
CA ASP A 84 14.33 11.40 13.84
C ASP A 84 13.12 11.38 12.90
N ALA A 85 11.97 11.81 13.42
CA ALA A 85 10.71 11.81 12.69
C ALA A 85 10.74 12.71 11.44
N GLY A 86 11.38 13.88 11.56
CA GLY A 86 11.58 14.83 10.48
C GLY A 86 12.46 14.24 9.39
N PHE A 87 13.60 13.64 9.78
CA PHE A 87 14.49 12.95 8.86
C PHE A 87 13.74 11.87 8.05
N LEU A 88 13.00 10.99 8.72
CA LEU A 88 12.27 9.89 8.07
C LEU A 88 11.16 10.39 7.15
N ARG A 89 10.50 11.50 7.49
CA ARG A 89 9.51 12.15 6.62
C ARG A 89 10.18 12.71 5.37
N SER A 90 11.29 13.43 5.53
CA SER A 90 12.08 13.98 4.43
C SER A 90 12.62 12.88 3.52
N PHE A 91 13.16 11.80 4.09
CA PHE A 91 13.68 10.66 3.34
C PHE A 91 12.60 10.01 2.48
N ARG A 92 11.40 9.78 3.04
CA ARG A 92 10.26 9.20 2.30
C ARG A 92 9.73 10.12 1.21
N SER A 93 9.72 11.42 1.45
CA SER A 93 9.33 12.41 0.45
C SER A 93 10.32 12.41 -0.72
N LEU A 94 11.62 12.34 -0.42
CA LEU A 94 12.68 12.46 -1.41
C LEU A 94 12.89 11.18 -2.24
N HIS A 95 12.91 10.01 -1.59
CA HIS A 95 13.25 8.74 -2.22
C HIS A 95 12.03 7.85 -2.53
N GLY A 96 10.83 8.33 -2.21
CA GLY A 96 9.62 7.54 -2.23
C GLY A 96 9.48 6.67 -0.97
N ALA A 97 8.24 6.46 -0.55
CA ALA A 97 7.96 5.95 0.78
C ALA A 97 8.18 4.44 0.99
N ARG A 98 8.41 3.65 -0.07
CA ARG A 98 8.12 2.20 -0.02
C ARG A 98 9.11 1.37 -0.83
N HIS A 99 10.06 0.76 -0.15
CA HIS A 99 10.95 -0.24 -0.72
C HIS A 99 10.20 -1.54 -0.95
N VAL A 100 9.85 -1.82 -2.21
CA VAL A 100 9.15 -3.06 -2.60
C VAL A 100 10.13 -4.24 -2.51
N ALA A 101 9.99 -5.07 -1.48
CA ALA A 101 10.81 -6.28 -1.32
C ALA A 101 10.52 -7.33 -2.38
N GLY A 102 9.30 -7.35 -2.89
CA GLY A 102 8.87 -8.29 -3.91
C GLY A 102 7.36 -8.20 -4.15
N ARG A 103 6.84 -9.19 -4.87
CA ARG A 103 5.41 -9.29 -5.19
C ARG A 103 4.87 -10.67 -4.89
N TYR A 104 3.69 -10.73 -4.31
CA TYR A 104 2.90 -11.95 -4.18
C TYR A 104 2.04 -12.11 -5.45
N HIS A 105 2.35 -13.13 -6.23
CA HIS A 105 1.64 -13.48 -7.45
C HIS A 105 0.53 -14.48 -7.15
N THR A 106 -0.65 -14.26 -7.71
CA THR A 106 -1.79 -15.18 -7.60
C THR A 106 -2.07 -15.88 -8.94
N VAL A 107 -2.95 -16.89 -8.90
CA VAL A 107 -3.48 -17.55 -10.10
C VAL A 107 -5.00 -17.41 -10.08
N ASP A 108 -5.56 -16.71 -11.06
CA ASP A 108 -7.00 -16.64 -11.28
C ASP A 108 -7.48 -17.94 -11.95
N PRO A 109 -8.44 -18.66 -11.34
CA PRO A 109 -9.04 -19.88 -11.91
C PRO A 109 -9.63 -19.70 -13.31
N SER A 110 -9.98 -18.48 -13.69
CA SER A 110 -10.48 -18.11 -15.00
C SER A 110 -9.42 -18.28 -16.09
N PHE A 111 -8.13 -18.21 -15.75
CA PHE A 111 -7.00 -18.26 -16.67
C PHE A 111 -6.04 -19.42 -16.43
N GLY A 112 -5.95 -19.91 -15.21
CA GLY A 112 -5.05 -20.98 -14.82
C GLY A 112 -5.69 -21.98 -13.87
N TRP A 113 -4.97 -23.06 -13.59
CA TRP A 113 -5.28 -23.93 -12.47
C TRP A 113 -4.16 -23.75 -11.46
N PRO A 114 -4.46 -23.57 -10.16
CA PRO A 114 -3.44 -23.58 -9.14
C PRO A 114 -2.68 -24.92 -9.20
N PRO A 115 -1.38 -24.95 -8.85
CA PRO A 115 -0.61 -26.19 -8.80
C PRO A 115 -1.33 -27.25 -7.96
N SER A 116 -1.40 -28.49 -8.45
CA SER A 116 -2.25 -29.57 -7.91
C SER A 116 -1.82 -30.14 -6.56
N ALA A 117 -1.06 -29.43 -5.73
CA ALA A 117 -0.54 -29.97 -4.48
C ALA A 117 -0.58 -28.93 -3.38
N GLY A 118 -1.63 -28.98 -2.54
CA GLY A 118 -1.69 -28.56 -1.12
C GLY A 118 -1.18 -27.18 -0.68
N GLY A 119 -0.57 -26.41 -1.58
CA GLY A 119 0.12 -25.16 -1.31
C GLY A 119 -0.75 -23.98 -1.70
N SER A 120 -0.56 -22.89 -0.97
CA SER A 120 -1.19 -21.60 -1.25
C SER A 120 -1.08 -21.24 -2.74
N SER A 121 -2.15 -20.76 -3.35
CA SER A 121 -2.17 -20.29 -4.76
C SER A 121 -1.33 -19.02 -4.98
N VAL A 122 -0.57 -18.62 -3.96
CA VAL A 122 0.18 -17.39 -3.85
C VAL A 122 1.68 -17.70 -3.80
N VAL A 123 2.45 -17.09 -4.69
CA VAL A 123 3.90 -17.25 -4.77
C VAL A 123 4.57 -15.89 -4.58
N PHE A 124 5.54 -15.82 -3.65
CA PHE A 124 6.35 -14.61 -3.49
C PHE A 124 7.53 -14.61 -4.47
N VAL A 125 7.66 -13.52 -5.22
CA VAL A 125 8.80 -13.27 -6.12
C VAL A 125 9.54 -12.02 -5.61
N PRO A 126 10.81 -12.14 -5.18
CA PRO A 126 11.58 -11.01 -4.68
C PRO A 126 11.90 -10.01 -5.80
N SER A 127 12.00 -8.73 -5.43
CA SER A 127 12.54 -7.68 -6.30
C SER A 127 14.04 -7.88 -6.48
N SER A 128 14.55 -7.56 -7.68
CA SER A 128 15.98 -7.58 -7.99
C SER A 128 16.53 -6.15 -8.11
N PRO A 129 17.66 -5.81 -7.47
CA PRO A 129 18.41 -6.66 -6.51
C PRO A 129 17.61 -6.84 -5.20
N PRO A 130 17.87 -7.91 -4.43
CA PRO A 130 17.20 -8.12 -3.15
C PRO A 130 17.45 -6.91 -2.25
N VAL A 131 16.38 -6.17 -1.96
CA VAL A 131 16.47 -4.85 -1.30
C VAL A 131 17.04 -4.97 0.11
N ILE A 132 16.93 -6.14 0.73
CA ILE A 132 17.53 -6.46 2.02
C ILE A 132 17.87 -7.97 1.99
N GLY A 133 18.97 -8.39 2.64
CA GLY A 133 19.32 -9.80 2.86
C GLY A 133 18.35 -10.57 3.78
N VAL A 134 17.06 -10.19 3.77
CA VAL A 134 15.99 -10.90 4.47
C VAL A 134 15.80 -12.24 3.78
N ALA A 135 15.97 -13.30 4.56
CA ALA A 135 15.79 -14.65 4.05
C ALA A 135 14.37 -14.85 3.51
N SER A 136 14.25 -15.53 2.36
CA SER A 136 12.98 -15.80 1.68
C SER A 136 11.91 -16.43 2.58
N ARG A 137 12.32 -17.19 3.61
CA ARG A 137 11.45 -17.81 4.62
C ARG A 137 10.51 -16.83 5.34
N PHE A 138 10.91 -15.56 5.48
CA PHE A 138 10.08 -14.54 6.13
C PHE A 138 8.91 -14.08 5.26
N PHE A 139 8.92 -14.39 3.96
CA PHE A 139 7.82 -14.08 3.04
C PHE A 139 6.91 -15.30 2.81
N SER A 140 7.19 -16.43 3.47
CA SER A 140 6.30 -17.60 3.49
C SER A 140 5.00 -17.29 4.23
N LEU A 141 3.89 -17.88 3.78
CA LEU A 141 2.53 -17.70 4.34
C LEU A 141 2.07 -18.93 5.14
N ASP A 142 3.00 -19.78 5.57
CA ASP A 142 2.80 -21.01 6.35
C ASP A 142 2.33 -20.77 7.80
N PHE A 143 2.26 -19.52 8.23
CA PHE A 143 1.78 -19.13 9.56
C PHE A 143 0.30 -18.71 9.58
N LEU A 144 -0.35 -18.65 8.41
CA LEU A 144 -1.77 -18.34 8.33
C LEU A 144 -2.60 -19.46 8.98
N PRO A 145 -3.76 -19.13 9.58
CA PRO A 145 -4.60 -20.13 10.22
C PRO A 145 -5.14 -21.13 9.21
N ASP A 146 -5.02 -22.42 9.52
CA ASP A 146 -5.70 -23.49 8.80
C ASP A 146 -7.21 -23.44 9.04
N TYR A 147 -7.99 -23.97 8.09
CA TYR A 147 -9.42 -24.18 8.27
C TYR A 147 -9.69 -25.60 8.79
N ASP A 148 -10.28 -25.70 9.98
CA ASP A 148 -10.71 -26.96 10.60
C ASP A 148 -11.83 -27.68 9.83
N ASP A 149 -12.45 -27.04 8.84
CA ASP A 149 -13.68 -27.52 8.21
C ASP A 149 -13.43 -28.38 6.95
N GLY A 150 -12.75 -29.50 7.15
CA GLY A 150 -12.68 -30.59 6.16
C GLY A 150 -12.11 -30.19 4.80
N ASN A 151 -11.14 -29.27 4.76
CA ASN A 151 -10.45 -28.83 3.55
C ASN A 151 -11.34 -28.10 2.51
N SER A 152 -12.56 -27.67 2.88
CA SER A 152 -13.53 -27.06 1.94
C SER A 152 -13.29 -25.58 1.64
N TRP A 153 -12.42 -24.91 2.40
CA TRP A 153 -12.16 -23.48 2.30
C TRP A 153 -10.67 -23.19 2.09
N SER A 154 -10.38 -22.08 1.42
CA SER A 154 -9.03 -21.57 1.20
C SER A 154 -8.98 -20.06 1.38
N TRP A 155 -7.80 -19.55 1.73
CA TRP A 155 -7.49 -18.13 1.70
C TRP A 155 -7.19 -17.67 0.28
N GLU A 156 -7.87 -16.62 -0.17
CA GLU A 156 -7.59 -15.91 -1.42
C GLU A 156 -6.97 -14.55 -1.10
N LEU A 157 -5.79 -14.26 -1.63
CA LEU A 157 -5.16 -12.94 -1.52
C LEU A 157 -5.95 -11.94 -2.37
N VAL A 158 -6.51 -10.92 -1.74
CA VAL A 158 -7.42 -9.95 -2.38
C VAL A 158 -6.84 -8.54 -2.45
N ASP A 159 -6.00 -8.14 -1.49
CA ASP A 159 -5.34 -6.84 -1.50
C ASP A 159 -3.99 -6.85 -0.76
N SER A 160 -3.17 -5.83 -1.03
CA SER A 160 -1.93 -5.56 -0.30
C SER A 160 -1.74 -4.06 -0.13
N ARG A 161 -1.24 -3.65 1.04
CA ARG A 161 -0.86 -2.27 1.28
C ARG A 161 0.27 -2.22 2.30
N GLY A 162 1.36 -1.52 1.96
CA GLY A 162 2.53 -1.51 2.84
C GLY A 162 3.10 -2.92 3.03
N GLY A 163 3.40 -3.24 4.28
CA GLY A 163 3.84 -4.59 4.70
C GLY A 163 2.71 -5.55 5.03
N LEU A 164 1.46 -5.22 4.68
CA LEU A 164 0.28 -6.02 4.99
C LEU A 164 -0.35 -6.66 3.75
N LEU A 165 -0.87 -7.86 3.94
CA LEU A 165 -1.65 -8.61 2.97
C LEU A 165 -3.04 -8.90 3.54
N LEU A 166 -4.06 -8.78 2.70
CA LEU A 166 -5.45 -9.08 3.04
C LEU A 166 -5.92 -10.33 2.29
N PHE A 167 -6.41 -11.30 3.05
CA PHE A 167 -6.98 -12.54 2.54
C PHE A 167 -8.48 -12.58 2.82
N SER A 168 -9.23 -13.08 1.85
CA SER A 168 -10.64 -13.42 2.01
C SER A 168 -10.83 -14.93 2.09
N LYS A 169 -11.79 -15.36 2.90
CA LYS A 169 -12.23 -16.74 2.95
C LYS A 169 -13.00 -17.08 1.67
N LYS A 170 -12.56 -18.10 0.95
CA LYS A 170 -13.19 -18.58 -0.29
C LYS A 170 -13.46 -20.06 -0.23
N ARG A 171 -14.63 -20.50 -0.72
CA ARG A 171 -14.94 -21.92 -0.85
C ARG A 171 -14.10 -22.54 -1.97
N LYS A 172 -13.53 -23.72 -1.73
CA LYS A 172 -12.85 -24.49 -2.78
C LYS A 172 -13.89 -25.02 -3.74
N SER A 173 -13.96 -24.43 -4.93
CA SER A 173 -14.77 -24.99 -6.00
C SER A 173 -14.08 -26.23 -6.57
N THR A 174 -14.69 -27.40 -6.37
CA THR A 174 -14.21 -28.68 -6.90
C THR A 174 -14.70 -28.97 -8.33
N GLY A 175 -15.34 -28.01 -9.01
CA GLY A 175 -15.86 -28.21 -10.36
C GLY A 175 -16.12 -26.92 -11.13
N ARG A 176 -16.00 -26.99 -12.47
CA ARG A 176 -16.16 -25.85 -13.38
C ARG A 176 -17.50 -25.12 -13.21
N TRP A 177 -18.56 -25.86 -12.85
CA TRP A 177 -19.89 -25.31 -12.59
C TRP A 177 -20.02 -24.68 -11.20
N ALA A 178 -19.39 -25.27 -10.18
CA ALA A 178 -19.38 -24.73 -8.82
C ALA A 178 -18.64 -23.38 -8.75
N ALA A 179 -17.59 -23.17 -9.56
CA ALA A 179 -16.85 -21.89 -9.60
C ALA A 179 -17.71 -20.74 -10.14
N MET A 180 -18.57 -21.03 -11.12
CA MET A 180 -19.55 -20.05 -11.64
C MET A 180 -20.76 -19.87 -10.71
N ALA A 181 -21.12 -20.88 -9.92
CA ALA A 181 -22.20 -20.79 -8.94
C ALA A 181 -21.76 -20.04 -7.68
N ASP A 182 -20.54 -20.23 -7.19
CA ASP A 182 -19.94 -19.43 -6.10
C ASP A 182 -19.83 -17.96 -6.52
N ALA A 183 -19.61 -17.69 -7.80
CA ALA A 183 -19.67 -16.34 -8.35
C ALA A 183 -21.06 -15.67 -8.25
N ARG A 184 -22.12 -16.42 -7.91
CA ARG A 184 -23.48 -15.91 -7.63
C ARG A 184 -23.78 -15.75 -6.13
N GLY A 185 -22.84 -16.03 -5.25
CA GLY A 185 -23.06 -16.10 -3.81
C GLY A 185 -21.91 -15.59 -2.98
N PHE A 186 -21.24 -14.51 -3.40
CA PHE A 186 -20.20 -13.84 -2.60
C PHE A 186 -20.82 -13.11 -1.42
N SER A 187 -21.37 -13.86 -0.47
CA SER A 187 -21.65 -13.33 0.87
C SER A 187 -20.39 -12.67 1.42
N PHE A 188 -20.60 -11.64 2.23
CA PHE A 188 -19.51 -10.96 2.90
C PHE A 188 -18.61 -11.97 3.67
N PRO A 189 -17.34 -12.15 3.26
CA PRO A 189 -16.51 -13.25 3.76
C PRO A 189 -15.83 -12.90 5.07
N ASP A 190 -15.40 -13.92 5.81
CA ASP A 190 -14.40 -13.71 6.86
C ASP A 190 -13.06 -13.35 6.21
N LEU A 191 -12.28 -12.49 6.88
CA LEU A 191 -11.02 -11.98 6.36
C LEU A 191 -9.87 -12.31 7.31
N VAL A 192 -8.65 -12.29 6.78
CA VAL A 192 -7.41 -12.30 7.56
C VAL A 192 -6.49 -11.22 7.02
N VAL A 193 -6.01 -10.35 7.89
CA VAL A 193 -4.90 -9.46 7.61
C VAL A 193 -3.64 -10.06 8.19
N CYS A 194 -2.54 -10.06 7.45
CA CYS A 194 -1.27 -10.57 7.95
C CYS A 194 -0.07 -9.71 7.55
N GLU A 195 0.98 -9.82 8.36
CA GLU A 195 2.29 -9.22 8.16
C GLU A 195 3.34 -10.33 8.09
N PRO A 196 3.72 -10.79 6.88
CA PRO A 196 4.71 -11.86 6.68
C PRO A 196 6.02 -11.65 7.44
N LEU A 197 6.58 -10.43 7.40
CA LEU A 197 7.86 -10.13 8.04
C LEU A 197 7.87 -10.44 9.55
N THR A 198 6.77 -10.20 10.25
CA THR A 198 6.62 -10.49 11.69
C THR A 198 5.90 -11.80 11.96
N ARG A 199 5.43 -12.50 10.92
CA ARG A 199 4.59 -13.71 10.98
C ARG A 199 3.36 -13.51 11.87
N ARG A 200 2.81 -12.30 11.92
CA ARG A 200 1.59 -11.96 12.65
C ARG A 200 0.39 -11.97 11.72
N TYR A 201 -0.75 -12.38 12.24
CA TYR A 201 -2.03 -12.26 11.56
C TYR A 201 -3.13 -11.85 12.52
N GLN A 202 -4.21 -11.29 11.97
CA GLN A 202 -5.44 -10.97 12.66
C GLN A 202 -6.61 -11.46 11.82
N GLY A 203 -7.44 -12.34 12.40
CA GLY A 203 -8.73 -12.70 11.81
C GLY A 203 -9.75 -11.60 12.02
N ILE A 204 -10.57 -11.36 11.00
CA ILE A 204 -11.66 -10.38 11.01
C ILE A 204 -12.92 -11.14 10.61
N ALA A 205 -13.79 -11.38 11.58
CA ALA A 205 -15.05 -12.05 11.31
C ALA A 205 -15.96 -11.15 10.47
N SER A 206 -16.65 -11.75 9.50
CA SER A 206 -17.77 -11.11 8.81
C SER A 206 -18.83 -10.68 9.83
N ALA A 207 -19.25 -9.42 9.82
CA ALA A 207 -20.36 -9.00 10.68
C ALA A 207 -21.63 -9.73 10.25
N VAL A 208 -22.38 -10.28 11.21
CA VAL A 208 -23.57 -11.12 10.96
C VAL A 208 -24.56 -10.40 10.05
N TYR A 209 -24.70 -9.08 10.21
CA TYR A 209 -25.57 -8.24 9.40
C TYR A 209 -25.23 -8.27 7.90
N PHE A 210 -23.94 -8.32 7.54
CA PHE A 210 -23.50 -8.27 6.13
C PHE A 210 -23.41 -9.64 5.47
N ARG A 211 -23.51 -10.75 6.21
CA ARG A 211 -23.31 -12.11 5.65
C ARG A 211 -24.25 -12.45 4.49
N ARG A 212 -25.37 -11.75 4.32
CA ARG A 212 -26.31 -11.95 3.21
C ARG A 212 -26.15 -10.96 2.06
N HIS A 213 -25.28 -9.97 2.20
CA HIS A 213 -25.03 -8.96 1.18
C HIS A 213 -23.92 -9.46 0.25
N PRO A 214 -24.12 -9.44 -1.08
CA PRO A 214 -23.04 -9.68 -2.02
C PRO A 214 -21.91 -8.66 -1.83
N CYS A 215 -20.67 -9.14 -1.82
CA CYS A 215 -19.47 -8.33 -1.65
C CYS A 215 -18.86 -8.02 -3.02
N LEU A 216 -18.77 -6.72 -3.35
CA LEU A 216 -18.12 -6.22 -4.56
C LEU A 216 -16.59 -6.22 -4.45
N GLY A 217 -16.06 -6.17 -3.23
CA GLY A 217 -14.63 -6.23 -2.95
C GLY A 217 -14.26 -5.75 -1.55
N VAL A 218 -13.06 -6.13 -1.10
CA VAL A 218 -12.47 -5.71 0.18
C VAL A 218 -11.05 -5.21 -0.04
N PHE A 219 -10.68 -4.11 0.62
CA PHE A 219 -9.43 -3.40 0.35
C PHE A 219 -8.79 -2.86 1.62
N LEU A 220 -7.46 -2.91 1.69
CA LEU A 220 -6.66 -2.33 2.76
C LEU A 220 -6.53 -0.82 2.58
N LEU A 221 -6.66 -0.14 3.72
CA LEU A 221 -6.54 1.31 3.87
C LEU A 221 -5.54 1.64 4.98
N ASP A 222 -4.87 2.77 4.84
CA ASP A 222 -4.04 3.31 5.93
C ASP A 222 -4.93 3.68 7.12
N GLY A 223 -4.33 3.68 8.32
CA GLY A 223 -4.97 4.21 9.54
C GLY A 223 -5.32 5.69 9.42
N ASP A 224 -6.11 6.19 10.37
CA ASP A 224 -6.39 7.63 10.39
C ASP A 224 -5.11 8.41 10.72
N ALA A 225 -4.94 9.56 10.06
CA ALA A 225 -3.79 10.43 10.27
C ALA A 225 -3.71 10.95 11.72
N ALA A 226 -4.81 10.91 12.47
CA ALA A 226 -4.85 11.27 13.89
C ALA A 226 -4.07 10.26 14.77
N ASP A 227 -3.95 9.00 14.33
CA ASP A 227 -3.17 7.95 14.99
C ASP A 227 -1.73 7.88 14.44
N ALA A 228 -1.34 8.82 13.58
CA ALA A 228 0.05 8.93 13.17
C ALA A 228 0.84 9.54 14.33
N ASP A 229 1.46 8.68 15.14
CA ASP A 229 2.44 9.06 16.16
C ASP A 229 3.39 10.14 15.61
N ASP A 230 3.84 11.05 16.49
CA ASP A 230 4.78 12.17 16.19
C ASP A 230 6.02 11.75 15.37
N THR A 231 6.31 10.44 15.34
CA THR A 231 7.20 9.74 14.39
C THR A 231 6.87 9.92 12.90
N GLY A 232 5.83 10.68 12.54
CA GLY A 232 5.47 10.95 11.14
C GLY A 232 5.15 9.69 10.36
N GLY A 233 4.77 8.61 11.05
CA GLY A 233 4.62 7.26 10.53
C GLY A 233 3.28 7.04 9.85
N GLY A 234 2.93 7.79 8.80
CA GLY A 234 1.69 7.60 8.03
C GLY A 234 1.63 6.29 7.20
N GLY A 235 2.33 5.25 7.64
CA GLY A 235 2.32 3.92 7.02
C GLY A 235 1.32 3.01 7.71
N ILE A 236 0.71 2.13 6.94
CA ILE A 236 -0.12 1.05 7.46
C ILE A 236 0.74 -0.01 8.18
N GLY A 237 0.24 -0.52 9.30
CA GLY A 237 0.81 -1.61 10.08
C GLY A 237 -0.27 -2.35 10.89
N MET A 238 0.11 -3.43 11.57
CA MET A 238 -0.83 -4.30 12.28
C MET A 238 -1.63 -3.59 13.41
N SER A 239 -1.20 -2.43 13.89
CA SER A 239 -1.86 -1.66 14.96
C SER A 239 -2.86 -0.62 14.46
N ASN A 240 -2.77 -0.18 13.20
CA ASN A 240 -3.55 0.96 12.69
C ASN A 240 -4.22 0.68 11.33
N PHE A 241 -4.23 -0.56 10.84
CA PHE A 241 -4.83 -0.85 9.54
C PHE A 241 -6.36 -0.67 9.54
N ARG A 242 -6.89 -0.34 8.37
CA ARG A 242 -8.32 -0.35 8.10
C ARG A 242 -8.63 -1.23 6.90
N VAL A 243 -9.84 -1.78 6.87
CA VAL A 243 -10.36 -2.53 5.72
C VAL A 243 -11.68 -1.91 5.32
N VAL A 244 -11.81 -1.51 4.05
CA VAL A 244 -13.11 -1.15 3.48
C VAL A 244 -13.68 -2.34 2.72
N ALA A 245 -14.96 -2.59 2.89
CA ALA A 245 -15.74 -3.51 2.07
C ALA A 245 -16.80 -2.73 1.31
N ALA A 246 -16.86 -2.95 0.01
CA ALA A 246 -17.95 -2.47 -0.85
C ALA A 246 -18.96 -3.61 -1.01
N LEU A 247 -20.21 -3.35 -0.64
CA LEU A 247 -21.31 -4.30 -0.63
C LEU A 247 -22.39 -3.86 -1.60
N HIS A 248 -23.12 -4.85 -2.13
CA HIS A 248 -24.31 -4.68 -2.94
C HIS A 248 -25.52 -4.98 -2.04
N ASP A 249 -26.28 -3.94 -1.70
CA ASP A 249 -27.45 -4.06 -0.83
C ASP A 249 -28.72 -4.08 -1.65
N ARG A 250 -29.40 -5.24 -1.67
CA ARG A 250 -30.64 -5.39 -2.43
C ARG A 250 -31.77 -4.68 -1.72
N THR A 251 -32.35 -3.70 -2.39
CA THR A 251 -33.53 -3.03 -1.89
C THR A 251 -34.77 -3.88 -2.20
N TRP A 252 -35.57 -4.19 -1.18
CA TRP A 252 -36.82 -4.95 -1.37
C TRP A 252 -37.89 -4.17 -2.15
N GLN A 253 -37.70 -2.86 -2.34
CA GLN A 253 -38.70 -1.95 -2.89
C GLN A 253 -38.55 -1.71 -4.41
N HIS A 254 -37.42 -2.08 -5.02
CA HIS A 254 -37.13 -1.86 -6.44
C HIS A 254 -36.34 -3.03 -7.03
N ASP A 255 -36.46 -3.29 -8.35
CA ASP A 255 -35.62 -4.23 -9.12
C ASP A 255 -34.19 -3.68 -9.27
N GLY A 256 -33.54 -3.39 -8.14
CA GLY A 256 -32.27 -2.72 -8.06
C GLY A 256 -31.59 -2.95 -6.72
N ALA A 257 -30.41 -2.38 -6.59
CA ALA A 257 -29.62 -2.43 -5.38
C ALA A 257 -28.92 -1.09 -5.16
N VAL A 258 -28.46 -0.86 -3.94
CA VAL A 258 -27.66 0.30 -3.59
C VAL A 258 -26.27 -0.14 -3.12
N PRO A 259 -25.21 0.60 -3.46
CA PRO A 259 -23.89 0.31 -2.95
C PRO A 259 -23.76 0.76 -1.49
N LEU A 260 -23.15 -0.08 -0.67
CA LEU A 260 -22.89 0.21 0.74
C LEU A 260 -21.40 0.02 1.06
N ALA A 261 -20.82 0.96 1.79
CA ALA A 261 -19.46 0.88 2.27
C ALA A 261 -19.48 0.57 3.77
N CYS A 262 -18.71 -0.42 4.20
CA CYS A 262 -18.44 -0.64 5.61
C CYS A 262 -16.94 -0.70 5.84
N VAL A 263 -16.52 -0.17 6.98
CA VAL A 263 -15.10 -0.04 7.34
C VAL A 263 -14.84 -0.79 8.63
N PHE A 264 -13.86 -1.67 8.61
CA PHE A 264 -13.25 -2.26 9.78
C PHE A 264 -12.03 -1.43 10.19
N THR A 265 -11.93 -1.15 11.48
CA THR A 265 -10.78 -0.47 12.11
C THR A 265 -10.06 -1.43 13.06
N SER A 266 -8.73 -1.49 12.99
CA SER A 266 -7.94 -2.21 14.00
C SER A 266 -7.81 -1.39 15.28
N GLY A 267 -7.67 -2.05 16.44
CA GLY A 267 -7.53 -1.41 17.75
C GLY A 267 -8.45 -2.02 18.80
N SER A 268 -8.28 -1.62 20.07
CA SER A 268 -9.10 -2.12 21.19
C SER A 268 -10.59 -1.81 21.01
N ASP A 269 -10.87 -0.66 20.38
CA ASP A 269 -12.23 -0.14 20.16
C ASP A 269 -12.63 -0.29 18.68
N GLY A 270 -11.86 -1.08 17.95
CA GLY A 270 -12.02 -1.39 16.55
C GLY A 270 -13.19 -2.32 16.27
N GLY A 271 -13.56 -2.41 15.01
CA GLY A 271 -14.69 -3.24 14.56
C GLY A 271 -15.29 -2.73 13.27
N TRP A 272 -16.29 -3.47 12.78
CA TRP A 272 -17.06 -3.08 11.60
C TRP A 272 -17.99 -1.92 11.92
N ARG A 273 -17.93 -0.87 11.10
CA ARG A 273 -18.86 0.27 11.13
C ARG A 273 -19.50 0.41 9.75
N VAL A 274 -20.82 0.53 9.70
CA VAL A 274 -21.52 0.92 8.47
C VAL A 274 -21.29 2.40 8.28
N LEU A 275 -20.77 2.79 7.13
CA LEU A 275 -20.80 4.17 6.68
C LEU A 275 -21.92 4.22 5.65
N GLN A 276 -23.12 4.60 6.10
CA GLN A 276 -24.23 4.76 5.17
C GLN A 276 -23.81 5.74 4.09
N SER A 277 -23.88 5.30 2.84
CA SER A 277 -23.65 6.13 1.68
C SER A 277 -24.72 7.21 1.68
N ALA A 278 -24.43 8.35 2.29
CA ALA A 278 -25.28 9.52 2.23
C ALA A 278 -25.14 10.16 0.84
N ALA A 279 -25.29 9.42 -0.25
CA ALA A 279 -25.24 10.01 -1.58
C ALA A 279 -26.32 11.11 -1.67
N ALA A 280 -25.96 12.27 -2.23
CA ALA A 280 -26.90 13.38 -2.41
C ALA A 280 -28.06 13.03 -3.39
N ALA A 281 -27.87 11.97 -4.18
CA ALA A 281 -28.87 11.24 -4.94
C ALA A 281 -28.52 9.74 -4.83
N ALA A 282 -29.49 8.86 -4.58
CA ALA A 282 -29.25 7.43 -4.46
C ALA A 282 -28.59 6.88 -5.75
N VAL A 283 -27.50 6.13 -5.60
CA VAL A 283 -26.87 5.42 -6.71
C VAL A 283 -27.59 4.08 -6.86
N ASP A 284 -28.30 3.91 -7.97
CA ASP A 284 -28.96 2.65 -8.30
C ASP A 284 -27.99 1.73 -9.05
N LEU A 285 -27.94 0.47 -8.63
CA LEU A 285 -27.18 -0.59 -9.24
C LEU A 285 -28.11 -1.65 -9.82
N PRO A 286 -27.68 -2.38 -10.87
CA PRO A 286 -28.40 -3.55 -11.36
C PRO A 286 -28.61 -4.58 -10.24
N GLU A 287 -29.78 -5.22 -10.24
CA GLU A 287 -30.10 -6.30 -9.28
C GLU A 287 -29.07 -7.45 -9.36
N ARG A 288 -28.61 -7.72 -10.58
CA ARG A 288 -27.58 -8.73 -10.88
C ARG A 288 -26.19 -8.21 -10.54
N PHE A 289 -25.75 -8.53 -9.31
CA PHE A 289 -24.41 -8.18 -8.85
C PHE A 289 -23.27 -8.74 -9.73
N ASP A 290 -23.51 -9.84 -10.48
CA ASP A 290 -22.49 -10.47 -11.32
C ASP A 290 -22.13 -9.66 -12.57
N PHE A 291 -22.90 -8.60 -12.86
CA PHE A 291 -22.59 -7.60 -13.88
C PHE A 291 -21.59 -6.55 -13.38
N ILE A 292 -21.34 -6.47 -12.07
CA ILE A 292 -20.45 -5.47 -11.49
C ILE A 292 -19.10 -6.11 -11.22
N ASN A 293 -18.06 -5.66 -11.92
CA ASN A 293 -16.74 -6.28 -11.86
C ASN A 293 -15.67 -5.24 -11.51
N PHE A 294 -14.82 -5.55 -10.54
CA PHE A 294 -13.74 -4.66 -10.12
C PHE A 294 -12.78 -4.38 -11.29
N ALA A 295 -12.60 -3.11 -11.59
CA ALA A 295 -11.79 -2.64 -12.71
C ALA A 295 -10.42 -2.11 -12.25
N GLY A 296 -10.30 -1.65 -11.01
CA GLY A 296 -9.01 -1.27 -10.43
C GLY A 296 -9.08 -0.16 -9.40
N ARG A 297 -7.90 0.29 -8.97
CA ARG A 297 -7.68 1.31 -7.95
C ARG A 297 -6.76 2.39 -8.51
N ALA A 298 -7.16 3.64 -8.41
CA ALA A 298 -6.38 4.78 -8.89
C ALA A 298 -6.87 6.09 -8.28
N GLY A 299 -5.99 7.07 -8.09
CA GLY A 299 -6.40 8.43 -7.70
C GLY A 299 -7.16 8.52 -6.36
N GLY A 300 -6.95 7.57 -5.44
CA GLY A 300 -7.71 7.51 -4.18
C GLY A 300 -9.11 6.90 -4.30
N CYS A 301 -9.49 6.36 -5.46
CA CYS A 301 -10.77 5.75 -5.72
C CYS A 301 -10.64 4.25 -6.10
N LEU A 302 -11.74 3.53 -5.89
CA LEU A 302 -11.94 2.16 -6.35
C LEU A 302 -13.01 2.15 -7.44
N TYR A 303 -12.78 1.41 -8.52
CA TYR A 303 -13.62 1.42 -9.71
C TYR A 303 -14.17 0.03 -10.02
N TRP A 304 -15.45 -0.05 -10.36
CA TRP A 304 -16.10 -1.25 -10.89
C TRP A 304 -16.83 -0.90 -12.18
N GLY A 305 -16.65 -1.73 -13.22
CA GLY A 305 -17.43 -1.61 -14.44
C GLY A 305 -18.72 -2.40 -14.34
N ILE A 306 -19.76 -1.87 -14.98
CA ILE A 306 -21.11 -2.42 -14.98
C ILE A 306 -21.39 -2.97 -16.38
N ASP A 307 -21.55 -4.29 -16.49
CA ASP A 307 -21.86 -4.96 -17.76
C ASP A 307 -23.22 -4.46 -18.30
N GLY A 308 -23.25 -4.14 -19.59
CA GLY A 308 -24.47 -3.67 -20.27
C GLY A 308 -24.72 -2.17 -20.16
N GLU A 309 -23.98 -1.44 -19.32
CA GLU A 309 -24.02 0.02 -19.28
C GLU A 309 -22.82 0.58 -20.03
N ASP A 310 -23.06 1.42 -21.04
CA ASP A 310 -22.01 1.92 -21.94
C ASP A 310 -21.06 2.89 -21.21
N GLY A 311 -20.02 2.35 -20.57
CA GLY A 311 -18.94 3.10 -19.93
C GLY A 311 -19.30 3.80 -18.62
N ALA A 312 -20.42 3.42 -18.00
CA ALA A 312 -20.72 3.75 -16.63
C ALA A 312 -19.83 2.93 -15.68
N MET A 313 -19.25 3.61 -14.70
CA MET A 313 -18.40 2.98 -13.71
C MET A 313 -18.89 3.36 -12.32
N LEU A 314 -19.08 2.36 -11.46
CA LEU A 314 -19.26 2.59 -10.04
C LEU A 314 -17.91 3.00 -9.45
N VAL A 315 -17.90 4.11 -8.72
CA VAL A 315 -16.71 4.67 -8.09
C VAL A 315 -16.95 4.78 -6.60
N LEU A 316 -16.01 4.30 -5.80
CA LEU A 316 -15.95 4.55 -4.35
C LEU A 316 -14.76 5.46 -4.07
N ASP A 317 -15.05 6.68 -3.62
CA ASP A 317 -14.04 7.58 -3.07
C ASP A 317 -13.63 7.07 -1.69
N VAL A 318 -12.36 6.70 -1.53
CA VAL A 318 -11.85 6.07 -0.32
C VAL A 318 -11.68 7.06 0.84
N ALA A 319 -11.54 8.35 0.57
CA ALA A 319 -11.38 9.35 1.62
C ALA A 319 -12.73 9.68 2.29
N THR A 320 -13.80 9.73 1.49
CA THR A 320 -15.15 10.11 1.91
C THR A 320 -16.06 8.91 2.13
N MET A 321 -15.70 7.73 1.62
CA MET A 321 -16.50 6.49 1.62
C MET A 321 -17.85 6.65 0.89
N ARG A 322 -17.89 7.52 -0.12
CA ARG A 322 -19.10 7.80 -0.90
C ARG A 322 -19.01 7.15 -2.27
N PHE A 323 -20.15 6.63 -2.72
CA PHE A 323 -20.28 6.10 -4.07
C PHE A 323 -20.77 7.18 -5.04
N SER A 324 -20.29 7.10 -6.28
CA SER A 324 -20.79 7.81 -7.45
C SER A 324 -20.81 6.90 -8.67
N ILE A 325 -21.49 7.34 -9.73
CA ILE A 325 -21.37 6.77 -11.06
C ILE A 325 -20.62 7.79 -11.92
N ASP A 326 -19.49 7.38 -12.47
CA ASP A 326 -18.70 8.19 -13.39
C ASP A 326 -18.86 7.64 -14.81
N MET A 327 -19.11 8.53 -15.77
CA MET A 327 -19.18 8.19 -17.19
C MET A 327 -17.86 8.50 -17.86
N PHE A 328 -17.22 7.48 -18.44
CA PHE A 328 -16.01 7.70 -19.23
C PHE A 328 -16.34 8.32 -20.60
N PRO A 329 -15.44 9.11 -21.21
CA PRO A 329 -15.67 9.71 -22.53
C PRO A 329 -15.88 8.68 -23.63
N GLU A 330 -16.58 9.09 -24.71
CA GLU A 330 -16.90 8.24 -25.86
C GLU A 330 -15.69 7.55 -26.50
N THR A 331 -14.54 8.20 -26.50
CA THR A 331 -13.29 7.64 -27.04
C THR A 331 -12.80 6.40 -26.29
N ILE A 332 -13.15 6.31 -25.01
CA ILE A 332 -12.90 5.16 -24.15
C ILE A 332 -14.11 4.23 -24.17
N ARG A 333 -15.33 4.75 -24.35
CA ARG A 333 -16.58 3.95 -24.37
C ARG A 333 -16.59 2.99 -25.54
N ALA A 334 -16.92 1.77 -25.18
CA ALA A 334 -17.41 0.69 -26.01
C ALA A 334 -18.04 -0.30 -25.02
N SER A 335 -18.78 -1.30 -25.52
CA SER A 335 -19.38 -2.33 -24.66
C SER A 335 -18.35 -2.84 -23.65
N TYR A 336 -18.61 -2.60 -22.37
CA TYR A 336 -17.69 -2.98 -21.31
C TYR A 336 -17.55 -4.50 -21.30
N ASP A 337 -16.31 -4.98 -21.24
CA ASP A 337 -16.00 -6.36 -20.93
C ASP A 337 -14.96 -6.34 -19.81
N LYS A 338 -15.29 -6.99 -18.70
CA LYS A 338 -14.39 -7.17 -17.56
C LYS A 338 -13.05 -7.82 -17.90
N TRP A 339 -12.90 -8.41 -19.08
CA TRP A 339 -11.64 -8.98 -19.55
C TRP A 339 -10.80 -8.02 -20.40
N THR A 340 -11.33 -6.87 -20.83
CA THR A 340 -10.61 -5.97 -21.74
C THR A 340 -10.35 -4.59 -21.15
N PHE A 341 -10.82 -4.31 -19.94
CA PHE A 341 -10.77 -2.98 -19.33
C PHE A 341 -10.19 -3.00 -17.92
N ARG A 342 -9.25 -2.10 -17.60
CA ARG A 342 -8.74 -1.87 -16.24
C ARG A 342 -8.49 -0.38 -15.99
N VAL A 343 -8.70 0.05 -14.75
CA VAL A 343 -8.29 1.37 -14.26
C VAL A 343 -7.01 1.20 -13.44
N ILE A 344 -5.98 1.97 -13.74
CA ILE A 344 -4.69 1.90 -13.05
C ILE A 344 -4.22 3.30 -12.65
N ASP A 345 -3.37 3.33 -11.63
CA ASP A 345 -2.73 4.56 -11.19
C ASP A 345 -1.67 5.02 -12.21
N GLY A 346 -1.73 6.30 -12.59
CA GLY A 346 -0.72 6.98 -13.41
C GLY A 346 0.20 7.89 -12.60
N GLY A 347 0.20 7.75 -11.27
CA GLY A 347 1.00 8.59 -10.36
C GLY A 347 0.29 9.89 -10.04
N TYR A 348 0.25 10.81 -11.00
CA TYR A 348 -0.45 12.11 -10.86
C TYR A 348 -1.72 12.22 -11.71
N ALA A 349 -2.02 11.18 -12.50
CA ALA A 349 -3.11 11.16 -13.46
C ALA A 349 -3.81 9.80 -13.44
N LEU A 350 -5.10 9.79 -13.75
CA LEU A 350 -5.85 8.56 -13.95
C LEU A 350 -5.45 7.91 -15.27
N ARG A 351 -5.21 6.60 -15.29
CA ARG A 351 -4.97 5.83 -16.51
C ARG A 351 -6.01 4.73 -16.68
N VAL A 352 -6.46 4.55 -17.91
CA VAL A 352 -7.36 3.46 -18.31
C VAL A 352 -6.65 2.62 -19.36
N VAL A 353 -6.59 1.32 -19.10
CA VAL A 353 -6.07 0.32 -20.04
C VAL A 353 -7.23 -0.38 -20.69
N ARG A 354 -7.27 -0.38 -22.03
CA ARG A 354 -8.30 -1.08 -22.79
C ARG A 354 -7.69 -1.89 -23.94
N VAL A 355 -8.20 -3.10 -24.15
CA VAL A 355 -7.95 -3.86 -25.38
C VAL A 355 -9.12 -3.64 -26.33
N MET A 356 -8.84 -3.16 -27.54
CA MET A 356 -9.85 -2.93 -28.58
C MET A 356 -9.33 -3.47 -29.90
N ARG A 357 -10.04 -4.43 -30.50
CA ARG A 357 -9.63 -5.12 -31.73
C ARG A 357 -8.20 -5.65 -31.68
N ASN A 358 -7.79 -6.16 -30.52
CA ASN A 358 -6.41 -6.59 -30.22
C ASN A 358 -5.33 -5.50 -30.20
N ASP A 359 -5.71 -4.23 -30.17
CA ASP A 359 -4.79 -3.15 -29.82
C ASP A 359 -4.93 -2.83 -28.33
N LEU A 360 -3.81 -2.82 -27.62
CA LEU A 360 -3.73 -2.34 -26.25
C LEU A 360 -3.59 -0.82 -26.27
N LYS A 361 -4.60 -0.12 -25.75
CA LYS A 361 -4.61 1.33 -25.59
C LYS A 361 -4.49 1.70 -24.11
N VAL A 362 -3.65 2.68 -23.84
CA VAL A 362 -3.57 3.35 -22.54
C VAL A 362 -4.06 4.77 -22.73
N PHE A 363 -5.15 5.09 -22.06
CA PHE A 363 -5.68 6.44 -22.00
C PHE A 363 -5.22 7.09 -20.71
N ALA A 364 -4.79 8.33 -20.77
CA ALA A 364 -4.43 9.13 -19.61
C ALA A 364 -5.31 10.37 -19.55
N GLN A 365 -5.73 10.72 -18.34
CA GLN A 365 -6.42 11.97 -18.08
C GLN A 365 -5.39 13.09 -17.84
N LEU A 366 -5.44 14.14 -18.65
CA LEU A 366 -4.53 15.27 -18.52
C LEU A 366 -4.87 16.07 -17.26
N ALA A 367 -3.83 16.37 -16.48
CA ALA A 367 -3.95 17.22 -15.30
C ALA A 367 -4.42 18.64 -15.71
N GLY A 368 -5.43 19.17 -15.01
CA GLY A 368 -5.95 20.51 -15.22
C GLY A 368 -7.12 20.60 -16.22
N SER A 369 -7.02 19.97 -17.40
CA SER A 369 -8.13 20.01 -18.38
C SER A 369 -9.17 18.92 -18.15
N GLY A 370 -8.79 17.79 -17.56
CA GLY A 370 -9.65 16.61 -17.43
C GLY A 370 -9.88 15.86 -18.75
N GLU A 371 -9.24 16.30 -19.84
CA GLU A 371 -9.32 15.68 -21.16
C GLU A 371 -8.58 14.34 -21.18
N TRP A 372 -9.11 13.39 -21.96
CA TRP A 372 -8.52 12.06 -22.12
C TRP A 372 -7.77 11.94 -23.44
N VAL A 373 -6.51 11.52 -23.37
CA VAL A 373 -5.66 11.29 -24.53
C VAL A 373 -5.16 9.85 -24.57
N VAL A 374 -4.90 9.34 -25.77
CA VAL A 374 -4.22 8.05 -25.93
C VAL A 374 -2.73 8.27 -25.67
N GLU A 375 -2.28 7.89 -24.49
CA GLU A 375 -0.86 7.93 -24.10
C GLU A 375 -0.05 6.85 -24.82
N ARG A 376 -0.66 5.67 -25.04
CA ARG A 376 0.01 4.55 -25.69
C ARG A 376 -0.92 3.68 -26.50
N LEU A 377 -0.40 3.19 -27.62
CA LEU A 377 -1.03 2.19 -28.48
C LEU A 377 0.00 1.09 -28.78
N VAL A 378 -0.35 -0.16 -28.53
CA VAL A 378 0.46 -1.33 -28.89
C VAL A 378 -0.42 -2.33 -29.62
N SER A 379 -0.15 -2.56 -30.90
CA SER A 379 -0.84 -3.62 -31.64
C SER A 379 -0.34 -4.98 -31.20
N LEU A 380 -1.16 -5.73 -30.46
CA LEU A 380 -0.75 -7.01 -29.88
C LEU A 380 -0.37 -8.06 -30.94
N PRO A 381 -1.08 -8.20 -32.08
CA PRO A 381 -0.72 -9.17 -33.11
C PRO A 381 0.67 -8.92 -33.70
N GLU A 382 1.04 -7.66 -33.89
CA GLU A 382 2.33 -7.24 -34.44
C GLU A 382 3.44 -7.33 -33.40
N ALA A 383 3.22 -6.75 -32.22
CA ALA A 383 4.22 -6.67 -31.16
C ALA A 383 4.54 -8.04 -30.54
N THR A 384 3.69 -9.04 -30.75
CA THR A 384 3.92 -10.41 -30.28
C THR A 384 4.43 -11.36 -31.36
N ARG A 385 4.63 -10.90 -32.60
CA ARG A 385 4.93 -11.76 -33.77
C ARG A 385 6.16 -12.66 -33.57
N GLU A 386 7.17 -12.15 -32.87
CA GLU A 386 8.44 -12.84 -32.61
C GLU A 386 8.45 -13.63 -31.30
N LEU A 387 7.37 -13.59 -30.51
CA LEU A 387 7.33 -14.27 -29.22
C LEU A 387 7.22 -15.80 -29.39
N PRO A 388 7.92 -16.58 -28.55
CA PRO A 388 7.93 -18.03 -28.66
C PRO A 388 6.53 -18.64 -28.44
N GLY A 389 6.17 -19.55 -29.34
CA GLY A 389 4.89 -20.27 -29.31
C GLY A 389 3.67 -19.44 -29.75
N ARG A 390 3.88 -18.24 -30.31
CA ARG A 390 2.80 -17.42 -30.90
C ARG A 390 2.15 -18.15 -32.08
N ARG A 391 0.83 -18.03 -32.20
CA ARG A 391 0.05 -18.50 -33.36
C ARG A 391 -0.83 -17.36 -33.87
N GLU A 392 -1.05 -17.30 -35.18
CA GLU A 392 -1.91 -16.27 -35.79
C GLU A 392 -3.35 -16.32 -35.25
N THR A 393 -3.85 -17.52 -34.93
CA THR A 393 -5.23 -17.71 -34.44
C THR A 393 -5.49 -17.00 -33.10
N TYR A 394 -4.45 -16.76 -32.30
CA TYR A 394 -4.57 -16.18 -30.96
C TYR A 394 -5.25 -14.81 -30.92
N PHE A 395 -5.23 -14.08 -32.03
CA PHE A 395 -5.82 -12.74 -32.15
C PHE A 395 -7.05 -12.71 -33.08
N ARG A 396 -7.70 -13.85 -33.32
CA ARG A 396 -9.04 -13.90 -33.96
C ARG A 396 -10.13 -13.32 -33.05
N GLN A 397 -9.95 -13.48 -31.74
CA GLN A 397 -10.76 -12.87 -30.70
C GLN A 397 -9.90 -11.87 -29.93
N GLU A 398 -10.52 -10.96 -29.21
CA GLU A 398 -9.80 -10.00 -28.39
C GLU A 398 -9.02 -10.70 -27.26
N ALA A 399 -7.79 -10.27 -27.05
CA ALA A 399 -6.97 -10.69 -25.93
C ALA A 399 -7.58 -10.19 -24.61
N LYS A 400 -7.38 -10.98 -23.56
CA LYS A 400 -7.87 -10.69 -22.21
C LYS A 400 -6.76 -10.13 -21.36
N ILE A 401 -7.05 -9.03 -20.67
CA ILE A 401 -6.27 -8.52 -19.55
C ILE A 401 -6.50 -9.43 -18.35
N VAL A 402 -5.41 -10.06 -17.90
CA VAL A 402 -5.38 -10.88 -16.69
C VAL A 402 -5.18 -9.98 -15.47
N ALA A 403 -4.23 -9.05 -15.55
CA ALA A 403 -3.94 -8.08 -14.50
C ALA A 403 -3.29 -6.84 -15.12
N ALA A 404 -3.42 -5.69 -14.45
CA ALA A 404 -2.77 -4.45 -14.84
C ALA A 404 -2.34 -3.66 -13.60
N ASN A 405 -1.22 -2.96 -13.71
CA ASN A 405 -0.75 -1.98 -12.73
C ASN A 405 0.01 -0.86 -13.45
N ALA A 406 0.52 0.11 -12.70
CA ALA A 406 1.23 1.27 -13.25
C ALA A 406 2.46 0.93 -14.11
N ALA A 407 3.06 -0.26 -13.95
CA ALA A 407 4.28 -0.67 -14.64
C ALA A 407 4.03 -1.54 -15.88
N TYR A 408 3.03 -2.44 -15.84
CA TYR A 408 2.76 -3.36 -16.94
C TYR A 408 1.31 -3.86 -16.98
N VAL A 409 0.93 -4.37 -18.14
CA VAL A 409 -0.33 -5.08 -18.37
C VAL A 409 0.00 -6.54 -18.69
N LEU A 410 -0.60 -7.48 -17.97
CA LEU A 410 -0.50 -8.91 -18.23
C LEU A 410 -1.72 -9.36 -19.05
N LEU A 411 -1.47 -10.01 -20.18
CA LEU A 411 -2.49 -10.42 -21.13
C LEU A 411 -2.40 -11.90 -21.49
N THR A 412 -3.51 -12.44 -21.96
CA THR A 412 -3.56 -13.76 -22.60
C THR A 412 -4.55 -13.77 -23.76
N PRO A 413 -4.26 -14.51 -24.85
CA PRO A 413 -5.25 -14.83 -25.87
C PRO A 413 -6.41 -15.61 -25.27
N GLN A 414 -7.62 -15.36 -25.77
CA GLN A 414 -8.82 -16.08 -25.36
C GLN A 414 -8.72 -17.58 -25.65
N GLU A 415 -8.19 -17.95 -26.82
CA GLU A 415 -8.03 -19.34 -27.27
C GLU A 415 -7.03 -20.14 -26.43
N LYS A 416 -6.04 -19.48 -25.82
CA LYS A 416 -4.96 -20.14 -25.09
C LYS A 416 -4.59 -19.39 -23.82
N LYS A 417 -5.41 -19.57 -22.79
CA LYS A 417 -5.29 -18.95 -21.44
C LYS A 417 -3.93 -19.12 -20.73
N ARG A 418 -3.13 -20.13 -21.11
CA ARG A 418 -1.78 -20.36 -20.57
C ARG A 418 -0.67 -19.61 -21.33
N TRP A 419 -1.02 -18.88 -22.40
CA TRP A 419 -0.08 -18.09 -23.18
C TRP A 419 -0.05 -16.63 -22.70
N LEU A 420 0.49 -16.44 -21.50
CA LEU A 420 0.65 -15.14 -20.84
C LEU A 420 1.81 -14.29 -21.37
N PHE A 421 1.57 -13.04 -21.67
CA PHE A 421 2.63 -12.09 -22.00
C PHE A 421 2.30 -10.75 -21.37
N SER A 422 3.30 -9.91 -21.19
CA SER A 422 3.09 -8.58 -20.62
C SER A 422 3.61 -7.50 -21.54
N VAL A 423 2.95 -6.35 -21.48
CA VAL A 423 3.38 -5.11 -22.11
C VAL A 423 3.83 -4.17 -21.01
N GLU A 424 5.08 -3.76 -21.03
CA GLU A 424 5.60 -2.70 -20.14
C GLU A 424 5.05 -1.34 -20.58
N LEU A 425 4.47 -0.59 -19.64
CA LEU A 425 3.73 0.63 -19.96
C LEU A 425 4.61 1.83 -20.28
N GLU A 426 5.87 1.83 -19.84
CA GLU A 426 6.80 2.92 -20.11
C GLU A 426 7.44 2.79 -21.49
N THR A 427 7.81 1.57 -21.88
CA THR A 427 8.53 1.31 -23.14
C THR A 427 7.61 0.81 -24.26
N GLY A 428 6.44 0.26 -23.92
CA GLY A 428 5.59 -0.48 -24.86
C GLY A 428 6.14 -1.85 -25.25
N LYS A 429 7.26 -2.28 -24.65
CA LYS A 429 7.92 -3.54 -24.98
C LYS A 429 7.08 -4.72 -24.51
N VAL A 430 6.98 -5.73 -25.38
CA VAL A 430 6.25 -6.96 -25.08
C VAL A 430 7.21 -8.07 -24.68
N GLU A 431 6.90 -8.75 -23.59
CA GLU A 431 7.74 -9.81 -23.06
C GLU A 431 6.92 -11.03 -22.66
N ARG A 432 7.48 -12.23 -22.89
CA ARG A 432 6.88 -13.50 -22.46
C ARG A 432 7.71 -14.26 -21.42
N ARG A 433 9.04 -14.12 -21.44
CA ARG A 433 9.94 -14.91 -20.58
C ARG A 433 10.08 -14.38 -19.16
N HIS A 434 9.63 -13.16 -18.89
CA HIS A 434 9.71 -12.56 -17.56
C HIS A 434 8.95 -13.38 -16.50
N GLU A 435 9.48 -13.47 -15.27
CA GLU A 435 8.92 -14.29 -14.17
C GLU A 435 7.43 -14.04 -13.92
N ARG A 436 7.02 -12.76 -13.88
CA ARG A 436 5.61 -12.32 -13.76
C ARG A 436 4.63 -13.01 -14.73
N ASN A 437 5.08 -13.42 -15.91
CA ASN A 437 4.24 -14.05 -16.93
C ASN A 437 4.02 -15.56 -16.68
N ARG A 438 4.57 -16.12 -15.61
CA ARG A 438 4.30 -17.50 -15.20
C ARG A 438 3.00 -17.64 -14.41
N TYR A 439 2.51 -16.54 -13.84
CA TYR A 439 1.37 -16.52 -12.93
C TYR A 439 0.17 -15.84 -13.59
N ALA A 440 -0.92 -16.58 -13.75
CA ALA A 440 -2.12 -16.11 -14.44
C ALA A 440 -3.03 -15.31 -13.50
N GLY A 441 -2.53 -14.27 -12.85
CA GLY A 441 -3.29 -13.50 -11.86
C GLY A 441 -2.66 -12.17 -11.50
N ALA A 442 -3.22 -11.55 -10.46
CA ALA A 442 -2.73 -10.29 -9.93
C ALA A 442 -1.37 -10.46 -9.24
N ALA A 443 -0.63 -9.36 -9.16
CA ALA A 443 0.62 -9.27 -8.42
C ALA A 443 0.50 -8.16 -7.38
N TYR A 444 0.65 -8.54 -6.12
CA TYR A 444 0.48 -7.67 -4.96
C TYR A 444 1.84 -7.27 -4.41
N SER A 445 2.15 -5.98 -4.41
CA SER A 445 3.43 -5.47 -3.93
C SER A 445 3.56 -5.66 -2.42
N TYR A 446 4.71 -6.17 -1.98
CA TYR A 446 5.06 -6.24 -0.56
C TYR A 446 6.12 -5.18 -0.25
N GLU A 447 5.73 -4.19 0.54
CA GLU A 447 6.58 -3.05 0.88
C GLU A 447 7.13 -3.27 2.29
N LEU A 448 8.44 -3.11 2.45
CA LEU A 448 9.02 -3.20 3.78
C LEU A 448 8.60 -1.97 4.59
N PRO A 449 8.23 -2.15 5.88
CA PRO A 449 8.01 -1.01 6.75
C PRO A 449 9.31 -0.18 6.78
N TRP A 450 9.22 1.08 6.37
CA TRP A 450 10.36 2.00 6.38
C TRP A 450 10.16 3.12 7.41
N PRO A 451 11.16 3.38 8.28
CA PRO A 451 12.42 2.63 8.39
C PRO A 451 12.15 1.22 8.92
N PRO A 452 12.92 0.19 8.50
CA PRO A 452 12.77 -1.16 9.03
C PRO A 452 12.97 -1.01 10.51
N ALA A 453 12.10 -1.58 11.34
CA ALA A 453 12.07 -1.36 12.78
C ALA A 453 13.47 -1.31 13.42
N LEU A 454 14.12 -0.14 13.38
CA LEU A 454 15.41 0.13 14.02
C LEU A 454 15.19 0.09 15.55
N GLN A 455 13.93 0.21 15.96
CA GLN A 455 13.45 -0.02 17.31
C GLN A 455 13.56 -1.47 17.78
N ALA A 456 13.56 -2.48 16.90
CA ALA A 456 13.84 -3.85 17.34
C ALA A 456 15.27 -4.01 17.90
N CYS A 457 16.19 -3.08 17.58
CA CYS A 457 17.52 -3.02 18.18
C CYS A 457 17.62 -2.06 19.38
N ALA A 458 16.59 -1.27 19.68
CA ALA A 458 16.57 -0.40 20.86
C ALA A 458 16.29 -1.20 22.15
N ASP A 459 15.42 -2.20 22.08
CA ASP A 459 14.97 -2.93 23.29
C ASP A 459 15.90 -4.06 23.74
N TYR A 460 16.85 -4.51 22.92
CA TYR A 460 17.83 -5.53 23.31
C TYR A 460 19.09 -4.97 24.01
N GLY A 461 19.19 -3.65 24.20
CA GLY A 461 20.38 -2.99 24.77
C GLY A 461 20.34 -2.69 26.28
N GLY A 462 19.19 -2.81 26.94
CA GLY A 462 19.02 -2.35 28.33
C GLY A 462 18.60 -3.47 29.27
N GLY A 463 19.55 -4.13 29.96
CA GLY A 463 19.18 -4.96 31.12
C GLY A 463 19.97 -6.23 31.40
N ARG A 464 21.31 -6.23 31.28
CA ARG A 464 22.14 -7.17 32.05
C ARG A 464 22.99 -6.41 33.07
N ARG A 465 22.33 -5.80 34.07
CA ARG A 465 22.98 -5.58 35.36
C ARG A 465 23.14 -6.94 36.02
N ARG A 466 24.36 -7.46 35.99
CA ARG A 466 24.79 -8.57 36.85
C ARG A 466 24.45 -8.21 38.30
N ARG A 467 23.48 -8.91 38.89
CA ARG A 467 23.53 -9.16 40.33
C ARG A 467 24.57 -10.25 40.53
N ARG A 468 25.71 -9.86 41.08
CA ARG A 468 26.59 -10.72 41.86
C ARG A 468 26.58 -10.20 43.28
#